data_AF-A0A433TXS2-F1
#
_entry.id   AF-A0A433TXS2-F1
#
_cell.length_a   1.000
_cell.length_b   1.000
_cell.length_c   1.000
_cell.angle_alpha   90.00
_cell.angle_beta   90.00
_cell.angle_gamma   90.00
#
_symmetry.space_group_name_H-M   'P 1'
#
loop_
_entity.id
_entity.type
_entity.pdbx_description
1 polymer ?
#
loop_
_entity_poly.entity_id
_entity_poly.type
_entity_poly.pdbx_seq_one_letter_code
_entity_poly.pdbx_strand_id
1 'polypeptide(L)'
;KDDVDADSVYSLFMEQDFRYHFQHPYFRLFTAYFVTFCNFLIYAEDPVAHSRSECTIPVIGNDFSFVIMKYLPNAWSLLKVIMWLTGIVVGIIIGKVVFHSYLFNRIFRLKMFHDDRGSWMTSFMSTVLLLFIFSYLYNVLLMIGGDYTRPYHISSYMGVSNSIFMKAAATGTWCGDFFTAWMDWDFPHFVGAIDVKLPGVNQAHVYFKIPKLLKTLEYWHIHISGKWFNYGILFIVILLDLNMWKNQIFYTPYQYGQYVDDFGRIYTVMDQYSLDHANSSTLTFEYRNVTINPETNERYILGDTMMNARY
;
A
#
# COMPACT_ATOMS: atom_id res chain seq x y z
N LYS A 1 25.25 42.42 3.68
CA LYS A 1 24.30 43.00 2.71
C LYS A 1 23.40 41.84 2.38
N ASP A 2 22.27 41.80 3.09
CA ASP A 2 21.44 40.62 3.20
C ASP A 2 20.77 40.38 1.86
N ASP A 3 21.14 39.27 1.21
CA ASP A 3 20.40 38.74 0.08
C ASP A 3 19.07 38.22 0.63
N VAL A 4 18.11 39.15 0.70
CA VAL A 4 16.70 38.86 0.90
C VAL A 4 16.28 37.84 -0.16
N ASP A 5 15.78 36.69 0.29
CA ASP A 5 15.32 35.57 -0.52
C ASP A 5 14.55 36.05 -1.75
N ALA A 6 15.12 35.86 -2.94
CA ALA A 6 14.48 36.19 -4.21
C ALA A 6 13.12 35.49 -4.36
N ASP A 7 12.94 34.32 -3.73
CA ASP A 7 11.67 33.59 -3.68
C ASP A 7 10.59 34.29 -2.84
N SER A 8 10.99 35.08 -1.83
CA SER A 8 10.04 35.90 -1.05
C SER A 8 9.52 37.09 -1.86
N VAL A 9 10.33 37.62 -2.78
CA VAL A 9 9.93 38.73 -3.66
C VAL A 9 8.92 38.28 -4.71
N TYR A 10 9.03 37.05 -5.21
CA TYR A 10 8.02 36.46 -6.10
C TYR A 10 6.66 36.25 -5.43
N SER A 11 6.62 36.03 -4.11
CA SER A 11 5.35 35.94 -3.38
C SER A 11 4.59 37.28 -3.32
N LEU A 12 5.31 38.40 -3.40
CA LEU A 12 4.74 39.76 -3.34
C LEU A 12 4.16 40.22 -4.69
N PHE A 13 4.60 39.61 -5.79
CA PHE A 13 4.17 39.94 -7.17
C PHE A 13 3.48 38.77 -7.88
N MET A 14 2.98 37.78 -7.13
CA MET A 14 2.20 36.70 -7.73
C MET A 14 0.82 37.27 -8.13
N GLU A 15 0.52 37.26 -9.43
CA GLU A 15 -0.85 37.52 -9.91
C GLU A 15 -1.82 36.60 -9.14
N GLN A 16 -3.02 37.12 -8.81
CA GLN A 16 -4.08 36.40 -8.10
C GLN A 16 -4.69 35.28 -8.96
N ASP A 17 -3.85 34.37 -9.41
CA ASP A 17 -4.23 33.18 -10.15
C ASP A 17 -4.80 32.12 -9.22
N PHE A 18 -5.43 31.11 -9.81
CA PHE A 18 -5.92 29.93 -9.11
C PHE A 18 -4.82 29.24 -8.28
N ARG A 19 -3.57 29.28 -8.75
CA ARG A 19 -2.41 28.71 -8.05
C ARG A 19 -2.12 29.39 -6.72
N TYR A 20 -2.27 30.72 -6.67
CA TYR A 20 -2.08 31.50 -5.44
C TYR A 20 -3.05 31.06 -4.34
N HIS A 21 -4.31 30.82 -4.71
CA HIS A 21 -5.35 30.37 -3.78
C HIS A 21 -5.05 28.96 -3.23
N PHE A 22 -4.60 28.04 -4.08
CA PHE A 22 -4.23 26.68 -3.66
C PHE A 22 -2.93 26.62 -2.86
N GLN A 23 -2.00 27.55 -3.09
CA GLN A 23 -0.73 27.63 -2.37
C GLN A 23 -0.85 28.37 -1.03
N HIS A 24 -2.01 28.96 -0.74
CA HIS A 24 -2.23 29.71 0.48
C HIS A 24 -2.07 28.81 1.73
N PRO A 25 -1.24 29.19 2.72
CA PRO A 25 -0.96 28.35 3.90
C PRO A 25 -2.21 27.89 4.66
N TYR A 26 -3.17 28.78 4.88
CA TYR A 26 -4.44 28.42 5.54
C TYR A 26 -5.30 27.43 4.74
N PHE A 27 -5.32 27.54 3.41
CA PHE A 27 -6.10 26.63 2.57
C PHE A 27 -5.48 25.24 2.55
N ARG A 28 -4.14 25.15 2.51
CA ARG A 28 -3.41 23.89 2.65
C ARG A 28 -3.66 23.21 3.99
N LEU A 29 -3.56 23.96 5.08
CA LEU A 29 -3.81 23.44 6.42
C LEU A 29 -5.26 22.95 6.57
N PHE A 30 -6.22 23.72 6.08
CA PHE A 30 -7.62 23.31 6.04
C PHE A 30 -7.81 22.02 5.24
N THR A 31 -7.20 21.93 4.05
CA THR A 31 -7.31 20.75 3.18
C THR A 31 -6.70 19.51 3.86
N ALA A 32 -5.53 19.64 4.48
CA ALA A 32 -4.87 18.52 5.18
C ALA A 32 -5.74 17.96 6.31
N TYR A 33 -6.27 18.81 7.18
CA TYR A 33 -7.17 18.36 8.25
C TYR A 33 -8.52 17.85 7.75
N PHE A 34 -9.06 18.47 6.68
CA PHE A 34 -10.30 18.02 6.07
C PHE A 34 -10.15 16.62 5.46
N VAL A 35 -9.03 16.34 4.79
CA VAL A 35 -8.70 15.00 4.28
C VAL A 35 -8.61 13.99 5.43
N THR A 36 -7.93 14.31 6.54
CA THR A 36 -7.88 13.41 7.70
C THR A 36 -9.27 13.08 8.24
N PHE A 37 -10.16 14.07 8.28
CA PHE A 37 -11.56 13.87 8.70
C PHE A 37 -12.34 13.01 7.70
N CYS A 38 -12.21 13.26 6.39
CA CYS A 38 -12.83 12.44 5.35
C CYS A 38 -12.35 10.98 5.40
N ASN A 39 -11.06 10.75 5.63
CA ASN A 39 -10.50 9.41 5.74
C ASN A 39 -11.07 8.64 6.94
N PHE A 40 -11.33 9.32 8.06
CA PHE A 40 -12.05 8.71 9.19
C PHE A 40 -13.51 8.36 8.82
N LEU A 41 -14.21 9.22 8.08
CA LEU A 41 -15.59 8.97 7.66
C LEU A 41 -15.68 7.79 6.67
N ILE A 42 -14.77 7.72 5.70
CA ILE A 42 -14.65 6.61 4.75
C ILE A 42 -14.41 5.29 5.50
N TYR A 43 -13.51 5.29 6.49
CA TYR A 43 -13.26 4.11 7.30
C TYR A 43 -14.47 3.69 8.15
N ALA A 44 -15.18 4.65 8.74
CA ALA A 44 -16.36 4.38 9.57
C ALA A 44 -17.53 3.79 8.77
N GLU A 45 -17.64 4.14 7.49
CA GLU A 45 -18.67 3.62 6.57
C GLU A 45 -18.25 2.31 5.88
N ASP A 46 -16.95 1.95 5.87
CA ASP A 46 -16.46 0.77 5.14
C ASP A 46 -17.02 -0.55 5.73
N PRO A 47 -17.87 -1.29 4.97
CA PRO A 47 -18.45 -2.54 5.43
C PRO A 47 -17.41 -3.67 5.56
N VAL A 48 -16.25 -3.55 4.92
CA VAL A 48 -15.19 -4.57 4.91
C VAL A 48 -14.36 -4.54 6.21
N ALA A 49 -14.40 -3.44 6.97
CA ALA A 49 -13.57 -3.24 8.16
C ALA A 49 -13.78 -4.29 9.27
N HIS A 50 -14.94 -4.95 9.30
CA HIS A 50 -15.26 -6.01 10.27
C HIS A 50 -15.14 -7.42 9.71
N SER A 51 -14.88 -7.57 8.40
CA SER A 51 -14.85 -8.88 7.74
C SER A 51 -13.74 -9.78 8.28
N ARG A 52 -14.08 -11.04 8.56
CA ARG A 52 -13.15 -12.10 8.96
C ARG A 52 -12.60 -12.91 7.79
N SER A 53 -13.15 -12.71 6.60
CA SER A 53 -12.64 -13.32 5.37
C SER A 53 -11.18 -12.95 5.12
N GLU A 54 -10.45 -13.81 4.40
CA GLU A 54 -9.06 -13.55 4.04
C GLU A 54 -8.94 -12.34 3.11
N CYS A 55 -7.97 -11.47 3.40
CA CYS A 55 -7.71 -10.28 2.61
C CYS A 55 -7.04 -10.62 1.28
N THR A 56 -7.59 -10.03 0.21
CA THR A 56 -7.05 -10.17 -1.14
C THR A 56 -6.79 -8.79 -1.73
N ILE A 57 -5.52 -8.53 -2.05
CA ILE A 57 -5.11 -7.31 -2.73
C ILE A 57 -4.37 -7.71 -3.99
N PRO A 58 -4.85 -7.31 -5.18
CA PRO A 58 -4.14 -7.57 -6.42
C PRO A 58 -2.70 -7.06 -6.34
N VAL A 59 -1.76 -7.83 -6.90
CA VAL A 59 -0.31 -7.54 -6.88
C VAL A 59 0.32 -7.65 -5.48
N ILE A 60 -0.07 -6.79 -4.54
CA ILE A 60 0.53 -6.73 -3.19
C ILE A 60 0.32 -8.04 -2.43
N GLY A 61 -0.84 -8.68 -2.59
CA GLY A 61 -1.12 -9.96 -1.96
C GLY A 61 -0.19 -11.07 -2.43
N ASN A 62 0.14 -11.10 -3.72
CA ASN A 62 1.12 -12.04 -4.26
C ASN A 62 2.51 -11.76 -3.71
N ASP A 63 2.94 -10.50 -3.67
CA ASP A 63 4.25 -10.12 -3.15
C ASP A 63 4.39 -10.47 -1.67
N PHE A 64 3.36 -10.18 -0.88
CA PHE A 64 3.31 -10.53 0.54
C PHE A 64 3.36 -12.06 0.74
N SER A 65 2.57 -12.80 -0.03
CA SER A 65 2.54 -14.26 0.02
C SER A 65 3.85 -14.89 -0.48
N PHE A 66 4.54 -14.21 -1.40
CA PHE A 66 5.85 -14.61 -1.91
C PHE A 66 6.99 -14.32 -0.93
N VAL A 67 6.92 -13.27 -0.12
CA VAL A 67 8.00 -12.91 0.80
C VAL A 67 7.78 -13.50 2.20
N ILE A 68 6.54 -13.57 2.69
CA ILE A 68 6.25 -13.83 4.11
C ILE A 68 5.54 -15.16 4.33
N MET A 69 4.56 -15.51 3.49
CA MET A 69 3.72 -16.70 3.72
C MET A 69 4.16 -17.91 2.89
N LYS A 70 3.48 -19.06 3.04
CA LYS A 70 3.59 -20.24 2.16
C LYS A 70 5.03 -20.72 1.92
N TYR A 71 5.81 -20.86 3.00
CA TYR A 71 7.13 -21.46 2.94
C TYR A 71 7.03 -22.99 2.96
N LEU A 72 7.48 -23.60 1.87
CA LEU A 72 7.56 -25.06 1.77
C LEU A 72 8.85 -25.53 2.47
N PRO A 73 8.81 -26.58 3.31
CA PRO A 73 10.01 -27.09 3.97
C PRO A 73 11.03 -27.63 2.96
N ASN A 74 12.29 -27.75 3.38
CA ASN A 74 13.45 -28.21 2.59
C ASN A 74 13.98 -27.16 1.59
N ALA A 75 14.66 -27.60 0.53
CA ALA A 75 15.36 -26.76 -0.44
C ALA A 75 14.47 -25.70 -1.13
N TRP A 76 13.16 -25.89 -1.13
CA TRP A 76 12.18 -24.96 -1.69
C TRP A 76 12.10 -23.64 -0.91
N SER A 77 12.27 -23.66 0.42
CA SER A 77 12.34 -22.43 1.21
C SER A 77 13.57 -21.60 0.83
N LEU A 78 14.72 -22.25 0.66
CA LEU A 78 15.96 -21.61 0.22
C LEU A 78 15.81 -21.04 -1.20
N LEU A 79 15.22 -21.80 -2.13
CA LEU A 79 14.94 -21.34 -3.49
C LEU A 79 14.05 -20.08 -3.47
N LYS A 80 12.97 -20.11 -2.69
CA LYS A 80 12.07 -18.97 -2.53
C LYS A 80 12.81 -17.73 -2.03
N VAL A 81 13.65 -17.89 -1.00
CA VAL A 81 14.49 -16.81 -0.45
C VAL A 81 15.44 -16.23 -1.47
N ILE A 82 16.16 -17.08 -2.21
CA ILE A 82 17.05 -16.64 -3.28
C ILE A 82 16.26 -15.88 -4.34
N MET A 83 15.09 -16.39 -4.75
CA MET A 83 14.30 -15.75 -5.79
C MET A 83 13.79 -14.38 -5.40
N TRP A 84 13.19 -14.19 -4.22
CA TRP A 84 12.73 -12.86 -3.83
C TRP A 84 13.89 -11.89 -3.57
N LEU A 85 15.03 -12.35 -3.04
CA LEU A 85 16.23 -11.52 -2.91
C LEU A 85 16.77 -11.08 -4.29
N THR A 86 16.85 -12.00 -5.26
CA THR A 86 17.24 -11.64 -6.62
C THR A 86 16.24 -10.70 -7.28
N GLY A 87 14.94 -10.91 -7.07
CA GLY A 87 13.89 -10.01 -7.53
C GLY A 87 14.05 -8.58 -6.99
N ILE A 88 14.41 -8.43 -5.71
CA ILE A 88 14.70 -7.12 -5.11
C ILE A 88 15.93 -6.47 -5.76
N VAL A 89 17.03 -7.21 -5.90
CA VAL A 89 18.27 -6.66 -6.48
C VAL A 89 18.05 -6.25 -7.94
N VAL A 90 17.45 -7.12 -8.75
CA VAL A 90 17.12 -6.81 -10.15
C VAL A 90 16.09 -5.68 -10.23
N GLY A 91 15.16 -5.60 -9.28
CA GLY A 91 14.12 -4.57 -9.19
C GLY A 91 14.71 -3.19 -9.00
N ILE A 92 15.65 -3.07 -8.07
CA ILE A 92 16.40 -1.83 -7.85
C ILE A 92 17.22 -1.49 -9.09
N ILE A 93 17.84 -2.48 -9.74
CA ILE A 93 18.66 -2.24 -10.93
C ILE A 93 17.83 -1.72 -12.11
N ILE A 94 16.74 -2.41 -12.43
CA ILE A 94 15.82 -2.04 -13.52
C ILE A 94 15.16 -0.70 -13.21
N GLY A 95 14.74 -0.49 -11.96
CA GLY A 95 14.18 0.78 -11.50
C GLY A 95 15.08 1.96 -11.79
N LYS A 96 16.38 1.86 -11.47
CA LYS A 96 17.32 2.96 -11.71
C LYS A 96 17.71 3.10 -13.18
N VAL A 97 17.98 2.00 -13.89
CA VAL A 97 18.49 2.09 -15.28
C VAL A 97 17.36 2.35 -16.27
N VAL A 98 16.31 1.54 -16.23
CA VAL A 98 15.23 1.56 -17.22
C VAL A 98 14.22 2.66 -16.90
N PHE A 99 13.69 2.69 -15.67
CA PHE A 99 12.65 3.67 -15.34
C PHE A 99 13.24 5.06 -15.09
N HIS A 100 14.23 5.19 -14.21
CA HIS A 100 14.76 6.49 -13.85
C HIS A 100 15.60 7.13 -14.99
N SER A 101 16.65 6.46 -15.45
CA SER A 101 17.56 7.04 -16.44
C SER A 101 16.99 7.05 -17.86
N TYR A 102 16.41 5.94 -18.33
CA TYR A 102 15.93 5.85 -19.71
C TYR A 102 14.53 6.42 -19.91
N LEU A 103 13.53 5.96 -19.14
CA LEU A 103 12.14 6.38 -19.33
C LEU A 103 11.90 7.83 -18.89
N PHE A 104 12.19 8.18 -17.64
CA PHE A 104 11.85 9.50 -17.10
C PHE A 104 12.80 10.61 -17.55
N ASN A 105 14.12 10.34 -17.56
CA ASN A 105 15.11 11.35 -17.94
C ASN A 105 15.29 11.48 -19.45
N ARG A 106 15.42 10.38 -20.20
CA ARG A 106 15.72 10.45 -21.64
C ARG A 106 14.49 10.61 -22.52
N ILE A 107 13.42 9.84 -22.26
CA ILE A 107 12.18 9.87 -23.07
C ILE A 107 11.30 11.05 -22.64
N PHE A 108 10.86 11.07 -21.37
CA PHE A 108 9.92 12.10 -20.91
C PHE A 108 10.58 13.43 -20.51
N ARG A 109 11.91 13.46 -20.34
CA ARG A 109 12.70 14.65 -19.98
C ARG A 109 12.09 15.42 -18.80
N LEU A 110 11.63 14.69 -17.79
CA LEU A 110 10.97 15.27 -16.63
C LEU A 110 12.04 15.94 -15.76
N LYS A 111 11.99 17.28 -15.67
CA LYS A 111 12.89 18.08 -14.81
C LYS A 111 12.91 17.60 -13.34
N MET A 112 11.84 16.93 -12.89
CA MET A 112 11.71 16.39 -11.55
C MET A 112 12.69 15.23 -11.23
N PHE A 113 13.15 14.50 -12.25
CA PHE A 113 14.00 13.30 -12.11
C PHE A 113 15.47 13.51 -12.52
N HIS A 114 15.85 14.76 -12.84
CA HIS A 114 17.26 15.10 -13.07
C HIS A 114 18.10 14.92 -11.79
N ASP A 115 19.40 14.65 -11.97
CA ASP A 115 20.39 14.49 -10.90
C ASP A 115 20.10 13.35 -9.89
N ASP A 116 19.63 12.19 -10.36
CA ASP A 116 19.30 11.02 -9.53
C ASP A 116 18.19 11.26 -8.47
N ARG A 117 17.47 12.39 -8.55
CA ARG A 117 16.37 12.73 -7.63
C ARG A 117 15.16 11.83 -7.88
N GLY A 118 14.62 11.24 -6.81
CA GLY A 118 13.47 10.33 -6.91
C GLY A 118 13.80 8.93 -7.44
N SER A 119 15.08 8.64 -7.68
CA SER A 119 15.56 7.30 -8.09
C SER A 119 15.13 6.21 -7.11
N TRP A 120 15.11 6.52 -5.80
CA TRP A 120 14.61 5.61 -4.77
C TRP A 120 13.17 5.17 -5.01
N MET A 121 12.25 6.10 -5.27
CA MET A 121 10.83 5.78 -5.51
C MET A 121 10.65 4.89 -6.74
N THR A 122 11.34 5.25 -7.83
CA THR A 122 11.30 4.45 -9.07
C THR A 122 11.88 3.05 -8.87
N SER A 123 12.90 2.92 -8.00
CA SER A 123 13.50 1.64 -7.63
C SER A 123 12.56 0.81 -6.76
N PHE A 124 11.87 1.44 -5.81
CA PHE A 124 10.88 0.79 -4.96
C PHE A 124 9.70 0.25 -5.79
N MET A 125 9.08 1.09 -6.64
CA MET A 125 7.95 0.66 -7.49
C MET A 125 8.35 -0.42 -8.49
N SER A 126 9.53 -0.30 -9.11
CA SER A 126 10.05 -1.36 -9.99
C SER A 126 10.31 -2.66 -9.23
N THR A 127 10.68 -2.59 -7.95
CA THR A 127 10.89 -3.78 -7.11
C THR A 127 9.58 -4.50 -6.81
N VAL A 128 8.51 -3.76 -6.47
CA VAL A 128 7.17 -4.33 -6.29
C VAL A 128 6.72 -5.06 -7.56
N LEU A 129 6.84 -4.40 -8.72
CA LEU A 129 6.47 -5.02 -10.00
C LEU A 129 7.31 -6.26 -10.35
N LEU A 130 8.62 -6.24 -10.07
CA LEU A 130 9.45 -7.43 -10.30
C LEU A 130 9.13 -8.55 -9.32
N LEU A 131 8.90 -8.26 -8.04
CA LEU A 131 8.48 -9.28 -7.08
C LEU A 131 7.19 -9.97 -7.55
N PHE A 132 6.27 -9.20 -8.11
CA PHE A 132 5.04 -9.76 -8.67
C PHE A 132 5.32 -10.71 -9.84
N ILE A 133 6.21 -10.32 -10.77
CA ILE A 133 6.63 -11.20 -11.88
C ILE A 133 7.35 -12.45 -11.37
N PHE A 134 8.25 -12.31 -10.39
CA PHE A 134 8.96 -13.42 -9.78
C PHE A 134 8.02 -14.35 -9.00
N SER A 135 6.92 -13.84 -8.45
CA SER A 135 5.89 -14.67 -7.79
C SER A 135 5.24 -15.64 -8.79
N TYR A 136 4.94 -15.19 -10.01
CA TYR A 136 4.46 -16.07 -11.08
C TYR A 136 5.54 -17.04 -11.56
N LEU A 137 6.78 -16.57 -11.68
CA LEU A 137 7.89 -17.46 -12.05
C LEU A 137 8.08 -18.57 -11.01
N TYR A 138 7.98 -18.25 -9.72
CA TYR A 138 8.04 -19.24 -8.65
C TYR A 138 6.85 -20.22 -8.72
N ASN A 139 5.65 -19.75 -9.03
CA ASN A 139 4.50 -20.63 -9.25
C ASN A 139 4.73 -21.61 -10.42
N VAL A 140 5.39 -21.17 -11.50
CA VAL A 140 5.80 -22.08 -12.59
C VAL A 140 6.78 -23.15 -12.10
N LEU A 141 7.76 -22.77 -11.27
CA LEU A 141 8.68 -23.74 -10.66
C LEU A 141 7.98 -24.70 -9.71
N LEU A 142 7.00 -24.23 -8.94
CA LEU A 142 6.18 -25.10 -8.09
C LEU A 142 5.38 -26.10 -8.93
N MET A 143 4.83 -25.71 -10.08
CA MET A 143 4.13 -26.65 -10.97
C MET A 143 5.04 -27.78 -11.46
N ILE A 144 6.32 -27.50 -11.71
CA ILE A 144 7.32 -28.53 -12.07
C ILE A 144 7.57 -29.50 -10.90
N GLY A 145 7.46 -29.00 -9.66
CA GLY A 145 7.55 -29.82 -8.44
C GLY A 145 6.43 -30.86 -8.30
N GLY A 146 5.34 -30.81 -9.09
CA GLY A 146 4.26 -31.80 -9.02
C GLY A 146 3.32 -31.61 -7.83
N ASP A 147 2.57 -32.65 -7.46
CA ASP A 147 1.36 -32.48 -6.64
C ASP A 147 1.60 -32.06 -5.18
N TYR A 148 2.79 -32.30 -4.63
CA TYR A 148 3.12 -31.93 -3.25
C TYR A 148 3.27 -30.41 -3.04
N THR A 149 3.48 -29.63 -4.11
CA THR A 149 3.67 -28.18 -4.04
C THR A 149 2.36 -27.39 -4.18
N ARG A 150 1.28 -28.04 -4.61
CA ARG A 150 -0.04 -27.41 -4.86
C ARG A 150 -0.54 -26.52 -3.71
N PRO A 151 -0.50 -26.93 -2.42
CA PRO A 151 -0.98 -26.07 -1.34
C PRO A 151 -0.13 -24.81 -1.10
N TYR A 152 1.08 -24.75 -1.67
CA TYR A 152 2.02 -23.64 -1.50
C TYR A 152 2.01 -22.66 -2.68
N HIS A 153 1.10 -22.85 -3.64
CA HIS A 153 0.95 -21.95 -4.77
C HIS A 153 0.66 -20.52 -4.28
N ILE A 154 1.44 -19.56 -4.76
CA ILE A 154 1.32 -18.15 -4.38
C ILE A 154 0.06 -17.60 -5.02
N SER A 155 -0.68 -16.82 -4.24
CA SER A 155 -1.97 -16.26 -4.60
C SER A 155 -2.11 -14.87 -4.00
N SER A 156 -3.12 -14.12 -4.44
CA SER A 156 -3.45 -12.80 -3.89
C SER A 156 -3.90 -12.82 -2.43
N TYR A 157 -4.19 -14.01 -1.88
CA TYR A 157 -4.50 -14.20 -0.46
C TYR A 157 -3.27 -13.94 0.42
N MET A 158 -3.39 -12.95 1.29
CA MET A 158 -2.32 -12.49 2.18
C MET A 158 -2.16 -13.36 3.44
N GLY A 159 -3.15 -14.21 3.77
CA GLY A 159 -3.19 -14.97 5.03
C GLY A 159 -3.48 -14.10 6.26
N VAL A 160 -4.00 -12.89 6.05
CA VAL A 160 -4.44 -11.95 7.08
C VAL A 160 -5.91 -11.64 6.84
N SER A 161 -6.73 -11.52 7.89
CA SER A 161 -8.14 -11.17 7.74
C SER A 161 -8.32 -9.73 7.24
N ASN A 162 -9.38 -9.49 6.49
CA ASN A 162 -9.74 -8.15 6.02
C ASN A 162 -9.86 -7.14 7.18
N SER A 163 -10.43 -7.54 8.31
CA SER A 163 -10.52 -6.70 9.52
C SER A 163 -9.18 -6.23 10.07
N ILE A 164 -8.14 -7.07 10.04
CA ILE A 164 -6.80 -6.68 10.51
C ILE A 164 -6.16 -5.76 9.46
N PHE A 165 -6.24 -6.13 8.19
CA PHE A 165 -5.69 -5.33 7.11
C PHE A 165 -6.30 -3.93 7.06
N MET A 166 -7.63 -3.81 7.11
CA MET A 166 -8.34 -2.54 7.05
C MET A 166 -8.03 -1.64 8.26
N LYS A 167 -7.89 -2.21 9.46
CA LYS A 167 -7.44 -1.45 10.65
C LYS A 167 -6.02 -0.94 10.49
N ALA A 168 -5.12 -1.76 9.96
CA ALA A 168 -3.74 -1.37 9.69
C ALA A 168 -3.66 -0.30 8.59
N ALA A 169 -4.43 -0.45 7.52
CA ALA A 169 -4.55 0.52 6.44
C ALA A 169 -5.08 1.87 6.94
N ALA A 170 -6.18 1.86 7.71
CA ALA A 170 -6.75 3.07 8.28
C ALA A 170 -5.78 3.78 9.24
N THR A 171 -5.06 3.02 10.07
CA THR A 171 -4.01 3.58 10.94
C THR A 171 -2.87 4.17 10.10
N GLY A 172 -2.46 3.48 9.03
CA GLY A 172 -1.42 3.94 8.11
C GLY A 172 -1.79 5.22 7.38
N THR A 173 -3.01 5.29 6.82
CA THR A 173 -3.58 6.50 6.21
C THR A 173 -3.63 7.63 7.23
N TRP A 174 -4.20 7.39 8.42
CA TRP A 174 -4.32 8.42 9.44
C TRP A 174 -2.96 8.96 9.91
N CYS A 175 -1.98 8.08 10.15
CA CYS A 175 -0.61 8.48 10.46
C CYS A 175 0.01 9.28 9.30
N GLY A 176 -0.22 8.85 8.06
CA GLY A 176 0.25 9.54 6.87
C GLY A 176 -0.30 10.94 6.73
N ASP A 177 -1.62 11.11 6.86
CA ASP A 177 -2.28 12.42 6.85
C ASP A 177 -1.83 13.31 8.00
N PHE A 178 -1.59 12.72 9.18
CA PHE A 178 -1.04 13.44 10.30
C PHE A 178 0.37 13.97 10.01
N PHE A 179 1.24 13.14 9.41
CA PHE A 179 2.57 13.57 9.01
C PHE A 179 2.52 14.66 7.94
N THR A 180 1.55 14.62 7.02
CA THR A 180 1.45 15.61 5.95
C THR A 180 0.90 16.94 6.46
N ALA A 181 -0.08 16.90 7.37
CA ALA A 181 -0.54 18.08 8.10
C ALA A 181 0.60 18.72 8.92
N TRP A 182 1.43 17.90 9.56
CA TRP A 182 2.59 18.38 10.32
C TRP A 182 3.65 19.01 9.41
N MET A 183 3.94 18.41 8.25
CA MET A 183 4.84 18.99 7.26
C MET A 183 4.38 20.38 6.83
N ASP A 184 3.08 20.59 6.66
CA ASP A 184 2.52 21.88 6.27
C ASP A 184 2.53 22.91 7.42
N TRP A 185 2.52 22.48 8.68
CA TRP A 185 2.65 23.35 9.87
C TRP A 185 4.02 24.04 9.95
N ASP A 186 5.09 23.35 9.53
CA ASP A 186 6.46 23.89 9.52
C ASP A 186 6.77 24.76 8.28
N PHE A 187 5.82 24.94 7.36
CA PHE A 187 6.07 25.51 6.03
C PHE A 187 5.79 27.03 5.85
N PRO A 188 6.33 27.90 6.72
CA PRO A 188 6.82 29.21 6.25
C PRO A 188 8.35 29.31 6.14
N HIS A 189 9.14 28.41 6.74
CA HIS A 189 10.60 28.60 6.89
C HIS A 189 11.52 27.56 6.22
N PHE A 190 10.99 26.51 5.59
CA PHE A 190 11.81 25.44 4.99
C PHE A 190 11.85 25.47 3.45
N VAL A 191 12.14 26.63 2.86
CA VAL A 191 12.53 26.74 1.43
C VAL A 191 14.02 26.42 1.23
N GLY A 192 14.80 26.22 2.30
CA GLY A 192 16.14 25.68 2.22
C GLY A 192 16.13 24.20 1.80
N ALA A 193 16.98 23.82 0.86
CA ALA A 193 17.30 22.44 0.51
C ALA A 193 17.96 21.74 1.72
N ILE A 194 17.18 21.39 2.73
CA ILE A 194 17.65 20.54 3.81
C ILE A 194 17.42 19.12 3.35
N ASP A 195 18.51 18.46 3.00
CA ASP A 195 18.57 17.01 2.91
C ASP A 195 18.05 16.43 4.23
N VAL A 196 16.80 15.99 4.25
CA VAL A 196 16.17 15.38 5.42
C VAL A 196 17.02 14.16 5.78
N LYS A 197 17.74 14.27 6.89
CA LYS A 197 18.50 13.15 7.47
C LYS A 197 17.48 12.09 7.88
N LEU A 198 17.70 10.84 7.46
CA LEU A 198 16.86 9.71 7.85
C LEU A 198 16.75 9.65 9.38
N PRO A 199 15.55 9.45 9.96
CA PRO A 199 15.42 9.33 11.41
C PRO A 199 16.25 8.14 11.91
N GLY A 200 17.27 8.44 12.72
CA GLY A 200 18.22 7.44 13.25
C GLY A 200 19.55 7.31 12.49
N VAL A 201 19.78 8.03 11.38
CA VAL A 201 21.06 8.01 10.64
C VAL A 201 21.50 9.44 10.34
N ASN A 202 22.66 9.86 10.86
CA ASN A 202 23.24 11.20 10.63
C ASN A 202 23.90 11.34 9.24
N GLN A 203 23.32 10.70 8.23
CA GLN A 203 23.75 10.78 6.83
C GLN A 203 22.50 10.84 5.95
N ALA A 204 22.45 11.83 5.06
CA ALA A 204 21.43 11.94 4.02
C ALA A 204 21.66 10.96 2.85
N HIS A 205 22.73 10.18 2.89
CA HIS A 205 23.21 9.36 1.78
C HIS A 205 23.49 7.95 2.26
N VAL A 206 22.86 6.96 1.63
CA VAL A 206 23.19 5.54 1.82
C VAL A 206 24.00 5.08 0.62
N TYR A 207 25.29 4.78 0.84
CA TYR A 207 26.22 4.35 -0.20
C TYR A 207 26.25 2.82 -0.30
N PHE A 208 25.79 2.25 -1.42
CA PHE A 208 25.96 0.83 -1.72
C PHE A 208 27.08 0.63 -2.74
N LYS A 209 28.19 0.02 -2.31
CA LYS A 209 29.26 -0.45 -3.21
C LYS A 209 28.95 -1.88 -3.64
N ILE A 210 28.52 -2.08 -4.88
CA ILE A 210 28.33 -3.41 -5.48
C ILE A 210 29.66 -3.86 -6.12
N PRO A 211 30.07 -5.14 -6.02
CA PRO A 211 31.32 -5.63 -6.59
C PRO A 211 31.40 -5.53 -8.13
N LYS A 212 32.64 -5.35 -8.61
CA LYS A 212 33.11 -4.91 -9.94
C LYS A 212 32.79 -5.82 -11.15
N LEU A 213 31.58 -6.39 -11.30
CA LEU A 213 31.26 -7.18 -12.49
C LEU A 213 30.88 -6.31 -13.71
N LEU A 214 30.36 -5.10 -13.48
CA LEU A 214 29.97 -4.15 -14.53
C LEU A 214 30.97 -2.98 -14.58
N LYS A 215 32.04 -3.14 -15.36
CA LYS A 215 33.20 -2.22 -15.47
C LYS A 215 32.92 -0.81 -16.01
N THR A 216 31.67 -0.43 -16.25
CA THR A 216 31.29 0.84 -16.92
C THR A 216 30.51 1.84 -16.07
N LEU A 217 30.13 1.51 -14.83
CA LEU A 217 29.32 2.40 -13.99
C LEU A 217 30.08 2.73 -12.71
N GLU A 218 30.80 3.85 -12.75
CA GLU A 218 31.79 4.19 -11.72
C GLU A 218 31.19 4.37 -10.32
N TYR A 219 29.94 4.79 -10.14
CA TYR A 219 29.31 4.87 -8.82
C TYR A 219 27.78 4.76 -8.91
N TRP A 220 27.16 3.89 -8.10
CA TRP A 220 25.70 3.83 -7.96
C TRP A 220 25.26 4.63 -6.74
N HIS A 221 24.79 5.87 -6.97
CA HIS A 221 24.24 6.72 -5.92
C HIS A 221 22.71 6.53 -5.85
N ILE A 222 22.19 5.93 -4.77
CA ILE A 222 20.75 6.01 -4.50
C ILE A 222 20.55 7.26 -3.66
N HIS A 223 20.07 8.33 -4.30
CA HIS A 223 19.82 9.60 -3.62
C HIS A 223 18.41 9.62 -3.03
N ILE A 224 18.31 9.47 -1.71
CA ILE A 224 17.06 9.62 -0.97
C ILE A 224 16.95 11.09 -0.56
N SER A 225 16.44 11.93 -1.46
CA SER A 225 16.10 13.31 -1.12
C SER A 225 14.92 13.32 -0.15
N GLY A 226 15.00 14.12 0.92
CA GLY A 226 13.91 14.27 1.89
C GLY A 226 12.54 14.59 1.29
N LYS A 227 12.52 15.46 0.28
CA LYS A 227 11.29 15.76 -0.49
C LYS A 227 10.65 14.52 -1.11
N TRP A 228 11.47 13.62 -1.68
CA TRP A 228 11.00 12.38 -2.30
C TRP A 228 10.63 11.30 -1.30
N PHE A 229 11.27 11.27 -0.13
CA PHE A 229 10.85 10.43 0.97
C PHE A 229 9.44 10.83 1.46
N ASN A 230 9.21 12.13 1.65
CA ASN A 230 7.91 12.68 2.04
C ASN A 230 6.83 12.43 0.98
N TYR A 231 7.12 12.72 -0.30
CA TYR A 231 6.21 12.37 -1.39
C TYR A 231 5.98 10.87 -1.52
N GLY A 232 6.94 10.05 -1.09
CA GLY A 232 6.78 8.61 -1.12
C GLY A 232 5.80 8.08 -0.07
N ILE A 233 5.85 8.61 1.14
CA ILE A 233 4.85 8.31 2.17
C ILE A 233 3.46 8.74 1.68
N LEU A 234 3.33 9.97 1.16
CA LEU A 234 2.09 10.47 0.55
C LEU A 234 1.55 9.56 -0.55
N PHE A 235 2.42 9.05 -1.43
CA PHE A 235 2.01 8.15 -2.50
C PHE A 235 1.46 6.83 -1.96
N ILE A 236 2.07 6.28 -0.90
CA ILE A 236 1.58 5.07 -0.24
C ILE A 236 0.22 5.32 0.41
N VAL A 237 0.02 6.47 1.07
CA VAL A 237 -1.27 6.86 1.66
C VAL A 237 -2.36 6.92 0.58
N ILE A 238 -2.08 7.56 -0.55
CA ILE A 238 -3.01 7.62 -1.68
C ILE A 238 -3.38 6.21 -2.19
N LEU A 239 -2.44 5.27 -2.23
CA LEU A 239 -2.74 3.89 -2.61
C LEU A 239 -3.65 3.18 -1.59
N LEU A 240 -3.46 3.43 -0.29
CA LEU A 240 -4.33 2.90 0.76
C LEU A 240 -5.74 3.48 0.66
N ASP A 241 -5.85 4.80 0.45
CA ASP A 241 -7.14 5.49 0.28
C ASP A 241 -7.87 4.98 -0.96
N LEU A 242 -7.15 4.78 -2.08
CA LEU A 242 -7.71 4.16 -3.29
C LEU A 242 -8.21 2.74 -3.03
N ASN A 243 -7.54 1.97 -2.17
CA ASN A 243 -7.99 0.63 -1.79
C ASN A 243 -9.29 0.69 -0.96
N MET A 244 -9.37 1.60 0.00
CA MET A 244 -10.59 1.81 0.81
C MET A 244 -11.75 2.29 -0.06
N TRP A 245 -11.50 3.25 -0.96
CA TRP A 245 -12.49 3.74 -1.90
C TRP A 245 -12.96 2.66 -2.89
N LYS A 246 -12.02 1.85 -3.40
CA LYS A 246 -12.34 0.68 -4.25
C LYS A 246 -13.21 -0.32 -3.51
N ASN A 247 -13.00 -0.53 -2.22
CA ASN A 247 -13.86 -1.39 -1.40
C ASN A 247 -15.28 -0.84 -1.30
N GLN A 248 -15.46 0.48 -1.19
CA GLN A 248 -16.80 1.10 -1.16
C GLN A 248 -17.53 0.97 -2.51
N ILE A 249 -16.85 1.14 -3.64
CA ILE A 249 -17.50 1.07 -4.97
C ILE A 249 -17.82 -0.37 -5.38
N PHE A 250 -16.89 -1.30 -5.15
CA PHE A 250 -16.98 -2.68 -5.64
C PHE A 250 -17.23 -3.68 -4.51
N TYR A 251 -18.11 -3.30 -3.58
CA TYR A 251 -18.47 -4.15 -2.46
C TYR A 251 -19.45 -5.25 -2.89
N THR A 252 -19.12 -6.50 -2.58
CA THR A 252 -20.08 -7.61 -2.64
C THR A 252 -20.04 -8.40 -1.34
N PRO A 253 -21.14 -8.49 -0.57
CA PRO A 253 -21.15 -9.10 0.76
C PRO A 253 -20.55 -10.51 0.77
N TYR A 254 -20.93 -11.34 -0.21
CA TYR A 254 -20.50 -12.73 -0.30
C TYR A 254 -18.97 -12.89 -0.35
N GLN A 255 -18.26 -12.03 -1.08
CA GLN A 255 -16.79 -12.10 -1.19
C GLN A 255 -16.09 -11.80 0.13
N TYR A 256 -16.75 -11.09 1.04
CA TYR A 256 -16.23 -10.72 2.34
C TYR A 256 -16.81 -11.55 3.48
N GLY A 257 -17.44 -12.70 3.18
CA GLY A 257 -18.06 -13.55 4.21
C GLY A 257 -19.21 -12.83 4.94
N GLN A 258 -19.91 -11.96 4.22
CA GLN A 258 -21.00 -11.12 4.72
C GLN A 258 -22.28 -11.39 3.94
N TYR A 259 -23.42 -11.19 4.59
CA TYR A 259 -24.73 -11.34 3.98
C TYR A 259 -25.66 -10.20 4.41
N VAL A 260 -26.76 -10.03 3.69
CA VAL A 260 -27.67 -8.89 3.86
C VAL A 260 -29.06 -9.42 4.21
N ASP A 261 -29.79 -8.70 5.07
CA ASP A 261 -31.20 -8.98 5.37
C ASP A 261 -32.16 -8.22 4.44
N ASP A 262 -33.46 -8.49 4.58
CA ASP A 262 -34.51 -7.83 3.79
C ASP A 262 -34.57 -6.30 3.98
N PHE A 263 -33.92 -5.78 5.03
CA PHE A 263 -33.85 -4.36 5.36
C PHE A 263 -32.55 -3.70 4.91
N GLY A 264 -31.67 -4.42 4.22
CA GLY A 264 -30.39 -3.90 3.73
C GLY A 264 -29.29 -3.80 4.79
N ARG A 265 -29.42 -4.48 5.93
CA ARG A 265 -28.40 -4.50 7.00
C ARG A 265 -27.39 -5.61 6.72
N ILE A 266 -26.12 -5.31 6.98
CA ILE A 266 -25.00 -6.22 6.72
C ILE A 266 -24.71 -7.03 7.98
N TYR A 267 -24.64 -8.34 7.84
CA TYR A 267 -24.23 -9.28 8.87
C TYR A 267 -22.89 -9.89 8.49
N THR A 268 -21.95 -9.86 9.42
CA THR A 268 -20.62 -10.45 9.26
C THR A 268 -20.52 -11.76 10.00
N VAL A 269 -20.18 -12.81 9.26
CA VAL A 269 -19.94 -14.14 9.82
C VAL A 269 -18.67 -14.11 10.65
N MET A 270 -18.79 -14.46 11.93
CA MET A 270 -17.67 -14.46 12.87
C MET A 270 -17.00 -15.82 13.01
N ASP A 271 -17.70 -16.89 12.61
CA ASP A 271 -17.24 -18.26 12.70
C ASP A 271 -16.33 -18.64 11.52
N GLN A 272 -15.11 -19.10 11.83
CA GLN A 272 -14.11 -19.49 10.83
C GLN A 272 -14.55 -20.74 10.06
N TYR A 273 -15.18 -21.72 10.72
CA TYR A 273 -15.62 -22.96 10.07
C TYR A 273 -16.66 -22.68 8.98
N SER A 274 -17.62 -21.80 9.28
CA SER A 274 -18.63 -21.32 8.33
C SER A 274 -18.02 -20.56 7.15
N LEU A 275 -16.93 -19.81 7.36
CA LEU A 275 -16.23 -19.09 6.29
C LEU A 275 -15.47 -20.03 5.36
N ASP A 276 -14.79 -21.03 5.92
CA ASP A 276 -14.00 -22.01 5.16
C ASP A 276 -14.89 -22.93 4.31
N HIS A 277 -16.12 -23.22 4.78
CA HIS A 277 -17.12 -24.05 4.10
C HIS A 277 -18.28 -23.22 3.51
N ALA A 278 -18.08 -21.92 3.31
CA ALA A 278 -19.12 -21.03 2.81
C ALA A 278 -19.55 -21.41 1.39
N ASN A 279 -20.87 -21.45 1.16
CA ASN A 279 -21.47 -21.57 -0.16
C ASN A 279 -22.49 -20.45 -0.35
N SER A 280 -22.79 -20.08 -1.59
CA SER A 280 -23.76 -19.03 -1.92
C SER A 280 -25.16 -19.32 -1.38
N SER A 281 -25.48 -20.58 -1.10
CA SER A 281 -26.76 -20.98 -0.46
C SER A 281 -26.73 -20.91 1.08
N THR A 282 -25.57 -21.10 1.71
CA THR A 282 -25.43 -21.13 3.18
C THR A 282 -25.15 -19.76 3.77
N LEU A 283 -24.54 -18.87 2.98
CA LEU A 283 -24.21 -17.50 3.38
C LEU A 283 -25.36 -16.53 3.03
N THR A 284 -26.55 -16.84 3.57
CA THR A 284 -27.78 -16.08 3.38
C THR A 284 -28.49 -15.86 4.72
N PHE A 285 -29.27 -14.78 4.82
CA PHE A 285 -30.04 -14.48 6.03
C PHE A 285 -31.04 -15.60 6.34
N GLU A 286 -31.74 -16.12 5.33
CA GLU A 286 -32.73 -17.19 5.49
C GLU A 286 -32.12 -18.46 6.09
N TYR A 287 -30.95 -18.87 5.62
CA TYR A 287 -30.28 -20.06 6.12
C TYR A 287 -29.76 -19.86 7.55
N ARG A 288 -29.08 -18.74 7.82
CA ARG A 288 -28.42 -18.50 9.12
C ARG A 288 -29.38 -18.10 10.24
N ASN A 289 -30.57 -17.62 9.90
CA ASN A 289 -31.63 -17.33 10.87
C ASN A 289 -32.37 -18.59 11.35
N VAL A 290 -32.38 -19.67 10.55
CA VAL A 290 -33.08 -20.92 10.90
C VAL A 290 -32.12 -21.99 11.42
N THR A 291 -30.88 -22.02 10.91
CA THR A 291 -29.92 -23.08 11.23
C THR A 291 -29.28 -22.84 12.60
N ILE A 292 -29.22 -23.90 13.41
CA ILE A 292 -28.60 -23.91 14.74
C ILE A 292 -27.16 -24.42 14.60
N ASN A 293 -26.23 -23.71 15.25
CA ASN A 293 -24.85 -24.15 15.35
C ASN A 293 -24.74 -25.33 16.33
N PRO A 294 -24.22 -26.49 15.91
CA PRO A 294 -24.10 -27.67 16.77
C PRO A 294 -23.16 -27.48 17.97
N GLU A 295 -22.23 -26.52 17.91
CA GLU A 295 -21.27 -26.27 19.00
C GLU A 295 -21.85 -25.37 20.11
N THR A 296 -22.60 -24.35 19.72
CA THR A 296 -23.16 -23.37 20.67
C THR A 296 -24.61 -23.62 21.03
N ASN A 297 -25.32 -24.51 20.30
CA ASN A 297 -26.76 -24.73 20.38
C ASN A 297 -27.61 -23.46 20.14
N GLU A 298 -27.01 -22.42 19.58
CA GLU A 298 -27.69 -21.17 19.24
C GLU A 298 -27.80 -21.02 17.72
N ARG A 299 -28.73 -20.18 17.27
CA ARG A 299 -28.86 -19.86 15.85
C ARG A 299 -27.62 -19.12 15.36
N TYR A 300 -27.15 -19.45 14.16
CA TYR A 300 -25.93 -18.83 13.61
C TYR A 300 -25.98 -17.29 13.61
N ILE A 301 -27.15 -16.71 13.34
CA ILE A 301 -27.37 -15.26 13.36
C ILE A 301 -27.02 -14.58 14.70
N LEU A 302 -27.15 -15.27 15.84
CA LEU A 302 -26.85 -14.69 17.16
C LEU A 302 -25.35 -14.52 17.40
N GLY A 303 -24.52 -15.32 16.74
CA GLY A 303 -23.06 -15.20 16.78
C GLY A 303 -22.49 -14.21 15.77
N ASP A 304 -23.29 -13.74 14.82
CA ASP A 304 -22.86 -12.85 13.75
C ASP A 304 -22.98 -11.39 14.15
N THR A 305 -22.07 -10.54 13.67
CA THR A 305 -22.09 -9.12 14.01
C THR A 305 -22.90 -8.34 12.98
N MET A 306 -23.87 -7.57 13.46
CA MET A 306 -24.74 -6.73 12.63
C MET A 306 -24.18 -5.32 12.50
N MET A 307 -24.20 -4.77 11.28
CA MET A 307 -23.86 -3.38 10.98
C MET A 307 -25.00 -2.70 10.21
N ASN A 308 -25.30 -1.45 10.58
CA ASN A 308 -26.28 -0.61 9.88
C ASN A 308 -25.66 0.13 8.68
N ALA A 309 -24.53 -0.33 8.15
CA ALA A 309 -23.92 0.24 6.95
C ALA A 309 -24.84 -0.02 5.76
N ARG A 310 -25.04 1.02 4.96
CA ARG A 310 -25.92 0.97 3.80
C ARG A 310 -25.24 0.19 2.68
N TYR A 311 -25.93 -0.83 2.18
CA TYR A 311 -25.74 -1.37 0.83
C TYR A 311 -26.59 -0.56 -0.17
#